data_AF-A0A9Q9Z7G3-F1
#
_entry.id   AF-A0A9Q9Z7G3-F1
#
_cell.length_a   1.000
_cell.length_b   1.000
_cell.length_c   1.000
_cell.angle_alpha   90.00
_cell.angle_beta   90.00
_cell.angle_gamma   90.00
#
_symmetry.space_group_name_H-M   'P 1'
#
loop_
_entity.id
_entity.type
_entity.pdbx_description
1 polymer ?
#
loop_
_entity_poly.entity_id
_entity_poly.type
_entity_poly.pdbx_seq_one_letter_code
_entity_poly.pdbx_strand_id
1 'polypeptide(L)'
;MNGNLSHSPQPVFMVDSGGGHPKQHRYYHQQLPRPPVPRPPVPRPPVPCWTFPPARAEMKNRGWGRMNGGIAWVLTLILLLVFAALGLGAYQILRLQTEMERLTQEIPTQMQSPAPQKQIGLNPAELNKNKQNSAAHLIGRADQSTSSGILKWEANLGDAFTEGVKYINGGLQVNKTGLYFVYSRVEFLSPKCNPRDSYTHLMSRQRTGHNRIIMEDHQEGFCTAGSKHPWMTGSHLGSLQHLKQSDWLFVNVSHPHLISKNYHSNYFGLFKIN
;
A
#
# COMPACT_ATOMS: atom_id res chain seq x y z
N MET A 1 -22.14 42.59 35.43
CA MET A 1 -20.80 42.54 36.05
C MET A 1 -20.10 41.30 35.54
N ASN A 2 -19.00 41.52 34.81
CA ASN A 2 -17.83 40.66 34.48
C ASN A 2 -18.00 39.13 34.51
N GLY A 3 -17.69 38.34 33.46
CA GLY A 3 -16.72 38.52 32.40
C GLY A 3 -15.61 37.47 32.55
N ASN A 4 -15.48 36.55 31.59
CA ASN A 4 -14.20 36.10 31.00
C ASN A 4 -14.42 34.91 30.04
N LEU A 5 -14.55 35.25 28.75
CA LEU A 5 -14.17 34.38 27.64
C LEU A 5 -12.66 34.52 27.44
N SER A 6 -11.93 33.41 27.43
CA SER A 6 -10.54 33.37 26.99
C SER A 6 -10.43 32.51 25.74
N HIS A 7 -10.55 33.16 24.58
CA HIS A 7 -10.17 32.60 23.28
C HIS A 7 -8.64 32.62 23.16
N SER A 8 -8.05 31.49 22.77
CA SER A 8 -6.64 31.39 22.38
C SER A 8 -6.55 31.28 20.85
N PRO A 9 -5.78 32.14 20.15
CA PRO A 9 -5.59 32.02 18.70
C PRO A 9 -4.42 31.08 18.35
N GLN A 10 -4.65 30.22 17.35
CA GLN A 10 -3.61 29.36 16.78
C GLN A 10 -2.64 30.13 15.89
N PRO A 11 -1.36 29.74 15.82
CA PRO A 11 -0.40 30.34 14.89
C PRO A 11 -0.58 29.76 13.48
N VAL A 12 -0.94 30.64 12.54
CA VAL A 12 -0.87 30.42 11.10
C VAL A 12 0.58 30.67 10.67
N PHE A 13 1.25 29.68 10.10
CA PHE A 13 2.49 29.89 9.35
C PHE A 13 2.21 29.67 7.87
N MET A 14 2.36 30.76 7.12
CA MET A 14 2.26 30.82 5.67
C MET A 14 3.52 30.23 5.02
N VAL A 15 3.32 29.53 3.91
CA VAL A 15 4.36 29.08 2.98
C VAL A 15 4.82 30.29 2.18
N ASP A 16 6.13 30.59 2.21
CA ASP A 16 6.72 31.57 1.30
C ASP A 16 7.46 30.83 0.16
N SER A 17 7.05 31.12 -1.07
CA SER A 17 7.62 30.63 -2.32
C SER A 17 7.79 31.82 -3.23
N GLY A 18 9.03 32.23 -3.48
CA GLY A 18 9.30 33.26 -4.47
C GLY A 18 10.65 33.94 -4.31
N GLY A 19 11.62 33.51 -5.11
CA GLY A 19 12.86 34.24 -5.32
C GLY A 19 12.63 35.57 -6.05
N GLY A 20 13.52 36.54 -5.84
CA GLY A 20 13.52 37.79 -6.60
C GLY A 20 14.51 38.82 -6.05
N HIS A 21 15.56 39.06 -6.84
CA HIS A 21 16.73 39.94 -6.69
C HIS A 21 16.66 41.24 -5.85
N PRO A 22 17.84 41.69 -5.35
CA PRO A 22 17.97 42.83 -4.44
C PRO A 22 17.96 44.18 -5.17
N LYS A 23 17.27 45.17 -4.59
CA LYS A 23 17.42 46.59 -4.95
C LYS A 23 18.31 47.30 -3.93
N GLN A 24 19.29 47.99 -4.49
CA GLN A 24 20.33 48.78 -3.86
C GLN A 24 19.86 50.25 -3.74
N HIS A 25 19.89 50.83 -2.55
CA HIS A 25 19.86 52.29 -2.31
C HIS A 25 20.59 52.55 -0.98
N ARG A 26 21.88 52.86 -1.00
CA ARG A 26 22.53 54.18 -1.17
C ARG A 26 22.37 55.10 0.06
N TYR A 27 23.34 54.93 0.97
CA TYR A 27 24.10 55.89 1.78
C TYR A 27 23.55 57.30 2.09
N TYR A 28 23.54 57.64 3.39
CA TYR A 28 24.07 58.89 3.96
C TYR A 28 24.85 58.52 5.23
N HIS A 29 26.19 58.62 5.21
CA HIS A 29 27.01 59.73 5.73
C HIS A 29 26.84 59.99 7.24
N GLN A 30 27.75 59.42 8.04
CA GLN A 30 28.20 60.05 9.28
C GLN A 30 29.73 59.99 9.35
N GLN A 31 30.29 61.17 9.59
CA GLN A 31 31.70 61.52 9.49
C GLN A 31 32.46 61.04 10.74
N LEU A 32 33.60 60.38 10.53
CA LEU A 32 34.67 60.26 11.53
C LEU A 32 35.57 61.51 11.49
N PRO A 33 36.10 61.94 12.64
CA PRO A 33 37.35 62.71 12.69
C PRO A 33 38.57 61.77 12.56
N ARG A 34 39.62 62.26 11.86
CA ARG A 34 40.96 61.66 11.65
C ARG A 34 42.00 62.70 12.15
N PRO A 35 43.33 62.44 12.15
CA PRO A 35 44.20 61.41 12.76
C PRO A 35 45.35 62.08 13.60
N PRO A 36 46.46 61.40 13.91
CA PRO A 36 47.65 61.72 13.10
C PRO A 36 48.47 60.50 12.62
N VAL A 37 49.14 60.76 11.49
CA VAL A 37 49.98 59.93 10.61
C VAL A 37 51.47 60.07 11.07
N PRO A 38 52.54 59.70 10.32
CA PRO A 38 52.87 58.52 9.50
C PRO A 38 54.22 57.87 9.92
N ARG A 39 54.53 56.68 9.39
CA ARG A 39 55.87 56.45 8.80
C ARG A 39 55.78 55.48 7.62
N PRO A 40 56.15 55.90 6.39
CA PRO A 40 56.21 55.04 5.23
C PRO A 40 57.70 54.80 4.86
N PRO A 41 58.04 54.37 3.64
CA PRO A 41 58.45 53.01 3.34
C PRO A 41 59.91 52.97 2.87
N VAL A 42 60.55 51.80 2.83
CA VAL A 42 61.72 51.65 1.95
C VAL A 42 61.60 50.40 1.11
N PRO A 43 61.20 50.56 -0.17
CA PRO A 43 61.42 49.60 -1.23
C PRO A 43 62.76 49.92 -1.90
N ARG A 44 63.60 48.92 -2.21
CA ARG A 44 64.76 49.07 -3.11
C ARG A 44 65.33 47.68 -3.46
N PRO A 45 66.10 47.55 -4.55
CA PRO A 45 65.62 47.31 -5.93
C PRO A 45 66.12 45.94 -6.44
N PRO A 46 65.79 45.54 -7.68
CA PRO A 46 66.13 44.24 -8.23
C PRO A 46 67.58 44.19 -8.73
N VAL A 47 67.95 42.97 -9.15
CA VAL A 47 69.04 42.53 -10.05
C VAL A 47 70.34 42.02 -9.38
N PRO A 48 71.11 41.18 -10.07
CA PRO A 48 70.74 39.99 -10.87
C PRO A 48 71.64 38.78 -10.54
N CYS A 49 71.35 37.67 -11.23
CA CYS A 49 72.16 36.48 -11.55
C CYS A 49 73.68 36.64 -11.29
N TRP A 50 74.47 35.63 -10.91
CA TRP A 50 74.66 34.26 -11.38
C TRP A 50 75.38 33.53 -10.22
N THR A 51 75.20 32.25 -9.91
CA THR A 51 75.67 31.05 -10.62
C THR A 51 75.24 29.84 -9.79
N PHE A 52 74.76 28.79 -10.45
CA PHE A 52 74.37 27.52 -9.84
C PHE A 52 75.58 26.74 -9.27
N PRO A 53 75.47 26.14 -8.08
CA PRO A 53 75.94 24.79 -7.80
C PRO A 53 74.78 23.78 -7.97
N PRO A 54 75.08 22.48 -8.18
CA PRO A 54 74.12 21.52 -8.70
C PRO A 54 72.93 21.32 -7.78
N ALA A 55 71.73 21.26 -8.37
CA ALA A 55 70.54 20.76 -7.71
C ALA A 55 70.80 19.32 -7.26
N ARG A 56 71.14 19.12 -5.98
CA ARG A 56 70.88 17.84 -5.33
C ARG A 56 69.37 17.67 -5.31
N ALA A 57 68.86 16.90 -6.26
CA ALA A 57 67.58 16.25 -6.11
C ALA A 57 67.70 15.29 -4.91
N GLU A 58 67.40 15.79 -3.71
CA GLU A 58 67.02 14.89 -2.64
C GLU A 58 65.69 14.27 -3.05
N MET A 59 65.75 13.04 -3.58
CA MET A 59 64.61 12.13 -3.50
C MET A 59 64.34 11.95 -2.01
N LYS A 60 63.44 12.79 -1.48
CA LYS A 60 62.68 12.48 -0.28
C LYS A 60 61.90 11.23 -0.63
N ASN A 61 62.52 10.08 -0.36
CA ASN A 61 61.90 8.78 -0.39
C ASN A 61 60.75 8.90 0.60
N ARG A 62 59.54 9.16 0.09
CA ARG A 62 58.32 9.12 0.87
C ARG A 62 58.18 7.65 1.22
N GLY A 63 58.75 7.28 2.37
CA GLY A 63 58.58 5.97 2.97
C GLY A 63 57.08 5.72 3.00
N TRP A 64 56.65 4.83 2.10
CA TRP A 64 55.32 4.25 2.13
C TRP A 64 55.17 3.70 3.54
N GLY A 65 54.17 4.23 4.25
CA GLY A 65 53.94 3.97 5.66
C GLY A 65 54.10 2.48 5.93
N ARG A 66 55.05 2.17 6.79
CA ARG A 66 55.28 0.84 7.36
C ARG A 66 53.97 0.46 8.07
N MET A 67 53.04 -0.15 7.34
CA MET A 67 51.83 -0.72 7.92
C MET A 67 52.31 -1.67 9.01
N ASN A 68 51.90 -1.40 10.26
CA ASN A 68 52.20 -2.30 11.36
C ASN A 68 51.87 -3.71 10.92
N GLY A 69 52.83 -4.65 11.00
CA GLY A 69 52.65 -6.01 10.50
C GLY A 69 51.32 -6.62 10.96
N GLY A 70 50.90 -6.34 12.19
CA GLY A 70 49.59 -6.73 12.72
C GLY A 70 48.38 -6.22 11.92
N ILE A 71 48.39 -4.97 11.44
CA ILE A 71 47.29 -4.42 10.61
C ILE A 71 47.29 -5.10 9.24
N ALA A 72 48.46 -5.35 8.64
CA ALA A 72 48.55 -6.08 7.39
C ALA A 72 48.02 -7.52 7.55
N TRP A 73 48.35 -8.21 8.64
CA TRP A 73 47.82 -9.53 8.97
C TRP A 73 46.30 -9.54 9.16
N VAL A 74 45.75 -8.57 9.89
CA VAL A 74 44.29 -8.44 10.08
C VAL A 74 43.57 -8.20 8.75
N LEU A 75 44.07 -7.30 7.91
CA LEU A 75 43.51 -7.06 6.57
C LEU A 75 43.58 -8.31 5.68
N THR A 76 44.67 -9.07 5.79
CA THR A 76 44.85 -10.32 5.05
C THR A 76 43.83 -11.38 5.53
N LEU A 77 43.60 -11.50 6.84
CA LEU A 77 42.60 -12.40 7.40
C LEU A 77 41.18 -12.02 6.97
N ILE A 78 40.83 -10.74 7.00
CA ILE A 78 39.52 -10.26 6.52
C ILE A 78 39.35 -10.60 5.03
N LEU A 79 40.38 -10.38 4.22
CA LEU A 79 40.35 -10.70 2.80
C LEU A 79 40.13 -12.21 2.57
N LEU A 80 40.81 -13.07 3.34
CA LEU A 80 40.62 -14.52 3.29
C LEU A 80 39.19 -14.93 3.69
N LEU A 81 38.61 -14.31 4.71
CA LEU A 81 37.22 -14.57 5.12
C LEU A 81 36.22 -14.17 4.02
N VAL A 82 36.45 -13.03 3.37
CA VAL A 82 35.62 -12.59 2.24
C VAL A 82 35.71 -13.60 1.09
N PHE A 83 36.92 -14.03 0.71
CA PHE A 83 37.09 -15.04 -0.33
C PHE A 83 36.47 -16.39 0.04
N ALA A 84 36.57 -16.81 1.31
CA ALA A 84 35.93 -18.04 1.78
C ALA A 84 34.40 -17.95 1.69
N ALA A 85 33.81 -16.81 2.10
CA ALA A 85 32.36 -16.59 2.00
C ALA A 85 31.88 -16.56 0.54
N LEU A 86 32.62 -15.89 -0.34
CA LEU A 86 32.33 -15.87 -1.79
C LEU A 86 32.48 -17.26 -2.41
N GLY A 87 33.51 -18.01 -2.02
CA GLY A 87 33.73 -19.39 -2.47
C GLY A 87 32.64 -20.34 -2.02
N LEU A 88 32.19 -20.25 -0.76
CA LEU A 88 31.05 -21.01 -0.23
C LEU A 88 29.75 -20.64 -0.94
N GLY A 89 29.51 -19.36 -1.19
CA GLY A 89 28.34 -18.90 -1.95
C GLY A 89 28.34 -19.43 -3.39
N ALA A 90 29.48 -19.34 -4.08
CA ALA A 90 29.65 -19.88 -5.43
C ALA A 90 29.48 -21.41 -5.46
N TYR A 91 30.03 -22.12 -4.47
CA TYR A 91 29.86 -23.56 -4.33
C TYR A 91 28.40 -23.96 -4.12
N GLN A 92 27.66 -23.24 -3.27
CA GLN A 92 26.23 -23.50 -3.07
C GLN A 92 25.42 -23.26 -4.35
N ILE A 93 25.72 -22.18 -5.09
CA ILE A 93 25.06 -21.89 -6.38
C ILE A 93 25.35 -22.99 -7.39
N LEU A 94 26.61 -23.39 -7.55
CA LEU A 94 27.01 -24.46 -8.46
C LEU A 94 26.37 -25.80 -8.07
N ARG A 95 26.34 -26.12 -6.78
CA ARG A 95 25.69 -27.34 -6.28
C ARG A 95 24.20 -27.36 -6.64
N LEU A 96 23.49 -26.24 -6.42
CA LEU A 96 22.08 -26.10 -6.79
C LEU A 96 21.88 -26.22 -8.31
N GLN A 97 22.79 -25.65 -9.11
CA GLN A 97 22.75 -25.77 -10.58
C GLN A 97 22.96 -27.22 -11.04
N THR A 98 23.92 -27.94 -10.47
CA THR A 98 24.15 -29.36 -10.80
C THR A 98 22.97 -30.24 -10.40
N GLU A 99 22.27 -29.91 -9.31
CA GLU A 99 21.08 -30.64 -8.88
C GLU A 99 19.89 -30.37 -9.82
N MET A 100 19.75 -29.14 -10.32
CA MET A 100 18.79 -28.78 -11.36
C MET A 100 19.05 -29.51 -12.68
N GLU A 101 20.32 -29.61 -13.11
CA GLU A 101 20.68 -30.33 -14.34
C GLU A 101 20.37 -31.82 -14.22
N ARG A 102 20.67 -32.44 -13.07
CA ARG A 102 20.35 -33.85 -12.82
C ARG A 102 18.83 -34.10 -12.84
N LEU A 103 18.04 -33.23 -12.21
CA LEU A 103 16.58 -33.32 -12.24
C LEU A 103 16.00 -33.06 -13.65
N THR A 104 16.68 -32.24 -14.45
CA THR A 104 16.33 -31.99 -15.86
C THR A 104 16.63 -33.21 -16.73
N GLN A 105 17.66 -34.00 -16.41
CA GLN A 105 18.09 -35.16 -17.18
C GLN A 105 17.26 -36.44 -16.90
N GLU A 106 16.62 -36.52 -15.73
CA GLU A 106 15.69 -37.62 -15.39
C GLU A 106 14.26 -37.41 -15.93
N ILE A 107 13.97 -36.29 -16.61
CA ILE A 107 12.71 -36.04 -17.33
C ILE A 107 12.89 -36.46 -18.80
N PRO A 108 12.31 -37.58 -19.28
CA PRO A 108 12.43 -37.97 -20.67
C PRO A 108 11.53 -37.08 -21.54
N THR A 109 12.16 -36.21 -22.34
CA THR A 109 11.69 -35.79 -23.68
C THR A 109 10.19 -35.52 -23.85
N GLN A 110 9.63 -34.58 -23.08
CA GLN A 110 8.49 -33.78 -23.54
C GLN A 110 8.48 -32.46 -22.75
N MET A 111 8.36 -31.34 -23.46
CA MET A 111 8.36 -29.95 -22.95
C MET A 111 9.74 -29.31 -22.75
N GLN A 112 10.14 -28.61 -23.80
CA GLN A 112 11.08 -27.51 -23.73
C GLN A 112 10.25 -26.21 -23.77
N SER A 113 10.19 -25.47 -22.66
CA SER A 113 9.94 -24.02 -22.66
C SER A 113 10.41 -23.41 -21.33
N PRO A 114 11.20 -22.32 -21.35
CA PRO A 114 11.85 -21.78 -20.15
C PRO A 114 10.98 -20.75 -19.42
N ALA A 115 11.24 -20.63 -18.11
CA ALA A 115 10.76 -19.64 -17.12
C ALA A 115 9.57 -20.07 -16.23
N PRO A 116 9.61 -19.77 -14.91
CA PRO A 116 8.60 -20.21 -13.96
C PRO A 116 7.35 -19.36 -14.14
N GLN A 117 6.45 -19.83 -15.01
CA GLN A 117 5.14 -19.25 -15.16
C GLN A 117 4.41 -19.47 -13.83
N LYS A 118 4.23 -18.37 -13.10
CA LYS A 118 3.26 -18.27 -11.99
C LYS A 118 2.03 -19.08 -12.37
N GLN A 119 1.59 -19.92 -11.44
CA GLN A 119 0.33 -20.65 -11.50
C GLN A 119 -0.74 -19.80 -12.19
N ILE A 120 -1.20 -20.27 -13.36
CA ILE A 120 -2.56 -20.25 -13.91
C ILE A 120 -2.41 -20.63 -15.39
N GLY A 121 -3.09 -21.70 -15.77
CA GLY A 121 -3.17 -22.12 -17.16
C GLY A 121 -4.11 -23.30 -17.28
N LEU A 122 -5.40 -23.08 -17.03
CA LEU A 122 -6.43 -23.90 -17.67
C LEU A 122 -6.07 -23.95 -19.16
N ASN A 123 -6.05 -25.15 -19.72
CA ASN A 123 -5.74 -25.35 -21.14
C ASN A 123 -6.67 -24.42 -21.96
N PRO A 124 -6.18 -23.64 -22.94
CA PRO A 124 -7.05 -22.79 -23.77
C PRO A 124 -8.18 -23.57 -24.45
N ALA A 125 -7.96 -24.87 -24.70
CA ALA A 125 -8.96 -25.81 -25.19
C ALA A 125 -10.06 -26.14 -24.17
N GLU A 126 -9.81 -26.02 -22.87
CA GLU A 126 -10.79 -26.20 -21.80
C GLU A 126 -11.57 -24.92 -21.47
N LEU A 127 -10.96 -23.74 -21.71
CA LEU A 127 -11.63 -22.44 -21.59
C LEU A 127 -12.77 -22.25 -22.63
N ASN A 128 -12.68 -22.96 -23.76
CA ASN A 128 -13.67 -22.96 -24.84
C ASN A 128 -14.82 -23.97 -24.67
N LYS A 129 -14.87 -24.71 -23.55
CA LYS A 129 -16.16 -25.33 -23.18
C LYS A 129 -17.05 -24.17 -22.74
N ASN A 130 -18.28 -24.09 -23.27
CA ASN A 130 -19.36 -23.17 -22.87
C ASN A 130 -19.76 -23.28 -21.37
N LYS A 131 -18.79 -23.26 -20.44
CA LYS A 131 -19.00 -23.06 -19.02
C LYS A 131 -19.26 -21.58 -18.86
N GLN A 132 -20.51 -21.21 -19.10
CA GLN A 132 -21.03 -19.93 -18.65
C GLN A 132 -20.76 -19.84 -17.14
N ASN A 133 -19.76 -19.04 -16.76
CA ASN A 133 -19.45 -18.86 -15.36
C ASN A 133 -20.66 -18.21 -14.71
N SER A 134 -21.00 -18.66 -13.50
CA SER A 134 -22.11 -18.08 -12.75
C SER A 134 -21.48 -17.41 -11.54
N ALA A 135 -21.26 -16.11 -11.67
CA ALA A 135 -20.61 -15.28 -10.68
C ALA A 135 -21.17 -13.86 -10.71
N ALA A 136 -21.17 -13.19 -9.57
CA ALA A 136 -21.51 -11.79 -9.47
C ALA A 136 -20.72 -11.16 -8.32
N HIS A 137 -20.30 -9.93 -8.52
CA HIS A 137 -19.78 -9.06 -7.48
C HIS A 137 -20.48 -7.72 -7.62
N LEU A 138 -21.20 -7.31 -6.58
CA LEU A 138 -21.93 -6.06 -6.52
C LEU A 138 -21.29 -5.18 -5.44
N ILE A 139 -21.21 -3.88 -5.70
CA ILE A 139 -20.65 -2.90 -4.75
C ILE A 139 -21.74 -1.99 -4.20
N GLY A 140 -21.47 -1.36 -3.05
CA GLY A 140 -22.43 -0.51 -2.36
C GLY A 140 -22.90 0.66 -3.25
N ARG A 141 -24.08 1.22 -2.95
CA ARG A 141 -24.56 2.48 -3.54
C ARG A 141 -24.63 3.57 -2.48
N ALA A 142 -24.34 4.80 -2.87
CA ALA A 142 -24.40 5.96 -1.97
C ALA A 142 -25.83 6.31 -1.50
N ASP A 143 -26.85 5.94 -2.29
CA ASP A 143 -28.26 6.09 -1.96
C ASP A 143 -28.87 4.73 -1.63
N GLN A 144 -29.10 4.51 -0.33
CA GLN A 144 -29.85 3.38 0.18
C GLN A 144 -31.25 3.84 0.55
N SER A 145 -32.25 3.50 -0.27
CA SER A 145 -33.64 3.91 -0.01
C SER A 145 -34.19 3.22 1.23
N THR A 146 -34.77 4.00 2.14
CA THR A 146 -35.08 3.63 3.53
C THR A 146 -36.29 2.73 3.76
N SER A 147 -37.06 2.34 2.72
CA SER A 147 -38.40 1.78 2.94
C SER A 147 -38.49 0.27 3.14
N SER A 148 -37.53 -0.55 2.69
CA SER A 148 -37.66 -2.02 2.73
C SER A 148 -36.58 -2.77 3.52
N GLY A 149 -35.51 -2.10 3.98
CA GLY A 149 -34.37 -2.73 4.64
C GLY A 149 -33.47 -3.60 3.73
N ILE A 150 -33.91 -3.88 2.50
CA ILE A 150 -33.13 -4.56 1.45
C ILE A 150 -32.14 -3.56 0.85
N LEU A 151 -30.87 -3.92 0.85
CA LEU A 151 -29.83 -3.07 0.27
C LEU A 151 -29.89 -3.10 -1.26
N LYS A 152 -29.69 -1.93 -1.87
CA LYS A 152 -29.49 -1.79 -3.31
C LYS A 152 -28.00 -1.70 -3.59
N TRP A 153 -27.62 -2.21 -4.75
CA TRP A 153 -26.23 -2.39 -5.15
C TRP A 153 -26.00 -1.84 -6.56
N GLU A 154 -24.75 -1.50 -6.84
CA GLU A 154 -24.25 -1.23 -8.18
C GLU A 154 -23.74 -2.54 -8.79
N ALA A 155 -24.09 -2.79 -10.04
CA ALA A 155 -23.90 -4.09 -10.70
C ALA A 155 -23.05 -4.01 -11.97
N ASN A 156 -22.89 -2.81 -12.55
CA ASN A 156 -22.33 -2.65 -13.89
C ASN A 156 -21.16 -1.65 -13.96
N LEU A 157 -20.89 -0.92 -12.88
CA LEU A 157 -19.87 0.14 -12.84
C LEU A 157 -18.74 -0.21 -11.87
N GLY A 158 -17.52 0.24 -12.19
CA GLY A 158 -16.34 -0.02 -11.37
C GLY A 158 -15.97 -1.51 -11.37
N ASP A 159 -15.71 -2.04 -10.18
CA ASP A 159 -15.36 -3.46 -9.98
C ASP A 159 -16.61 -4.37 -9.92
N ALA A 160 -17.81 -3.83 -10.10
CA ALA A 160 -19.04 -4.60 -10.09
C ALA A 160 -19.29 -5.30 -11.43
N PHE A 161 -19.75 -6.55 -11.35
CA PHE A 161 -20.14 -7.34 -12.51
C PHE A 161 -21.18 -8.40 -12.18
N THR A 162 -21.89 -8.85 -13.22
CA THR A 162 -22.73 -10.05 -13.18
C THR A 162 -22.48 -10.90 -14.42
N GLU A 163 -22.17 -12.18 -14.22
CA GLU A 163 -21.98 -13.16 -15.29
C GLU A 163 -22.80 -14.42 -14.98
N GLY A 164 -23.73 -14.79 -15.87
CA GLY A 164 -24.57 -15.97 -15.64
C GLY A 164 -25.48 -15.89 -14.40
N VAL A 165 -25.67 -14.70 -13.83
CA VAL A 165 -26.54 -14.38 -12.68
C VAL A 165 -27.27 -13.09 -13.01
N LYS A 166 -28.54 -12.95 -12.61
CA LYS A 166 -29.32 -11.71 -12.86
C LYS A 166 -29.35 -10.86 -11.60
N TYR A 167 -29.23 -9.55 -11.74
CA TYR A 167 -29.44 -8.59 -10.66
C TYR A 167 -30.72 -7.79 -10.91
N ILE A 168 -31.67 -7.80 -9.96
CA ILE A 168 -32.91 -7.03 -10.03
C ILE A 168 -33.30 -6.56 -8.62
N ASN A 169 -33.55 -5.27 -8.45
CA ASN A 169 -34.10 -4.66 -7.23
C ASN A 169 -33.38 -5.08 -5.92
N GLY A 170 -32.05 -5.12 -5.92
CA GLY A 170 -31.26 -5.49 -4.74
C GLY A 170 -30.99 -6.99 -4.58
N GLY A 171 -31.61 -7.83 -5.41
CA GLY A 171 -31.46 -9.29 -5.36
C GLY A 171 -30.62 -9.87 -6.49
N LEU A 172 -29.86 -10.93 -6.18
CA LEU A 172 -29.21 -11.79 -7.17
C LEU A 172 -30.06 -13.04 -7.42
N GLN A 173 -30.46 -13.28 -8.67
CA GLN A 173 -31.13 -14.50 -9.10
C GLN A 173 -30.19 -15.44 -9.82
N VAL A 174 -30.15 -16.67 -9.32
CA VAL A 174 -29.29 -17.73 -9.85
C VAL A 174 -29.92 -18.36 -11.09
N ASN A 175 -29.18 -18.45 -12.20
CA ASN A 175 -29.71 -19.04 -13.44
C ASN A 175 -29.48 -20.56 -13.54
N LYS A 176 -28.55 -21.13 -12.78
CA LYS A 176 -28.20 -22.56 -12.83
C LYS A 176 -28.16 -23.17 -11.44
N THR A 177 -28.80 -24.33 -11.25
CA THR A 177 -28.67 -25.08 -9.99
C THR A 177 -27.22 -25.48 -9.73
N GLY A 178 -26.79 -25.43 -8.48
CA GLY A 178 -25.45 -25.85 -8.07
C GLY A 178 -25.06 -25.41 -6.66
N LEU A 179 -23.80 -25.70 -6.32
CA LEU A 179 -23.17 -25.22 -5.09
C LEU A 179 -22.53 -23.86 -5.37
N TYR A 180 -22.85 -22.87 -4.54
CA TYR A 180 -22.34 -21.51 -4.66
C TYR A 180 -21.67 -21.11 -3.36
N PHE A 181 -20.52 -20.44 -3.45
CA PHE A 181 -20.05 -19.62 -2.35
C PHE A 181 -20.73 -18.26 -2.46
N VAL A 182 -21.43 -17.85 -1.41
CA VAL A 182 -22.16 -16.59 -1.34
C VAL A 182 -21.58 -15.77 -0.21
N TYR A 183 -21.36 -14.47 -0.44
CA TYR A 183 -20.72 -13.60 0.54
C TYR A 183 -21.32 -12.18 0.53
N SER A 184 -21.23 -11.51 1.66
CA SER A 184 -21.61 -10.11 1.82
C SER A 184 -20.74 -9.44 2.88
N ARG A 185 -20.38 -8.19 2.66
CA ARG A 185 -19.79 -7.30 3.66
C ARG A 185 -20.63 -6.04 3.74
N VAL A 186 -20.88 -5.58 4.96
CA VAL A 186 -21.47 -4.27 5.23
C VAL A 186 -20.68 -3.54 6.30
N GLU A 187 -20.66 -2.22 6.24
CA GLU A 187 -20.03 -1.33 7.20
C GLU A 187 -21.06 -0.32 7.68
N PHE A 188 -21.32 -0.30 8.99
CA PHE A 188 -22.14 0.70 9.64
C PHE A 188 -21.26 1.82 10.15
N LEU A 189 -21.66 3.05 9.86
CA LEU A 189 -21.05 4.28 10.33
C LEU A 189 -22.14 5.12 11.00
N SER A 190 -22.03 5.30 12.31
CA SER A 190 -22.96 6.15 13.05
C SER A 190 -22.23 7.32 13.69
N PRO A 191 -22.83 8.53 13.64
CA PRO A 191 -22.26 9.72 14.27
C PRO A 191 -22.36 9.69 15.79
N LYS A 192 -23.18 8.80 16.38
CA LYS A 192 -23.43 8.73 17.83
C LYS A 192 -23.27 7.30 18.31
N CYS A 193 -22.55 7.12 19.42
CA CYS A 193 -22.47 5.85 20.12
C CYS A 193 -23.59 5.74 21.16
N ASN A 194 -24.42 4.71 21.04
CA ASN A 194 -25.31 4.27 22.09
C ASN A 194 -25.03 2.79 22.42
N PRO A 195 -24.67 2.45 23.67
CA PRO A 195 -24.34 1.07 24.06
C PRO A 195 -25.48 0.06 23.87
N ARG A 196 -26.72 0.52 23.72
CA ARG A 196 -27.89 -0.33 23.46
C ARG A 196 -28.16 -0.54 21.97
N ASP A 197 -27.40 0.12 21.09
CA ASP A 197 -27.57 -0.06 19.66
C ASP A 197 -27.13 -1.48 19.27
N SER A 198 -27.91 -2.08 18.39
CA SER A 198 -27.58 -3.37 17.79
C SER A 198 -27.75 -3.33 16.27
N TYR A 199 -26.84 -4.02 15.60
CA TYR A 199 -26.75 -4.09 14.15
C TYR A 199 -26.91 -5.53 13.72
N THR A 200 -27.87 -5.75 12.83
CA THR A 200 -28.08 -7.06 12.22
C THR A 200 -27.72 -6.93 10.75
N HIS A 201 -26.92 -7.87 10.27
CA HIS A 201 -26.64 -8.10 8.87
C HIS A 201 -27.13 -9.50 8.54
N LEU A 202 -28.07 -9.60 7.60
CA LEU A 202 -28.69 -10.87 7.25
C LEU A 202 -28.67 -11.09 5.74
N MET A 203 -28.52 -12.35 5.36
CA MET A 203 -28.72 -12.80 4.00
C MET A 203 -29.88 -13.76 3.95
N SER A 204 -30.78 -13.52 3.01
CA SER A 204 -32.00 -14.29 2.85
C SER A 204 -32.12 -14.86 1.45
N ARG A 205 -32.65 -16.07 1.37
CA ARG A 205 -32.94 -16.78 0.13
C ARG A 205 -34.45 -16.87 -0.06
N GLN A 206 -34.94 -16.34 -1.17
CA GLN A 206 -36.34 -16.45 -1.55
C GLN A 206 -36.53 -17.50 -2.65
N ARG A 207 -37.42 -18.45 -2.40
CA ARG A 207 -37.81 -19.53 -3.33
C ARG A 207 -39.34 -19.64 -3.33
N THR A 208 -39.96 -19.55 -4.50
CA THR A 208 -41.42 -19.73 -4.68
C THR A 208 -42.26 -18.95 -3.66
N GLY A 209 -41.87 -17.71 -3.36
CA GLY A 209 -42.55 -16.85 -2.38
C GLY A 209 -42.14 -17.06 -0.91
N HIS A 210 -41.43 -18.13 -0.57
CA HIS A 210 -40.90 -18.36 0.77
C HIS A 210 -39.52 -17.75 0.94
N ASN A 211 -39.39 -16.83 1.90
CA ASN A 211 -38.11 -16.28 2.30
C ASN A 211 -37.52 -17.05 3.48
N ARG A 212 -36.22 -17.38 3.42
CA ARG A 212 -35.49 -18.05 4.50
C ARG A 212 -34.16 -17.36 4.73
N ILE A 213 -33.88 -17.00 5.98
CA ILE A 213 -32.55 -16.52 6.39
C ILE A 213 -31.56 -17.69 6.27
N ILE A 214 -30.44 -17.44 5.58
CA ILE A 214 -29.39 -18.43 5.34
C ILE A 214 -28.10 -18.10 6.08
N MET A 215 -27.89 -16.83 6.41
CA MET A 215 -26.77 -16.31 7.20
C MET A 215 -27.23 -15.06 7.94
N GLU A 216 -26.75 -14.89 9.16
CA GLU A 216 -27.02 -13.73 10.00
C GLU A 216 -25.79 -13.46 10.87
N ASP A 217 -25.46 -12.18 11.02
CA ASP A 217 -24.54 -11.68 12.01
C ASP A 217 -25.28 -10.63 12.84
N HIS A 218 -25.22 -10.81 14.15
CA HIS A 218 -25.82 -9.90 15.11
C HIS A 218 -24.73 -9.31 15.98
N GLN A 219 -24.72 -8.00 16.00
CA GLN A 219 -23.71 -7.21 16.63
C GLN A 219 -24.41 -6.33 17.70
N GLU A 220 -24.04 -6.52 18.99
CA GLU A 220 -24.20 -5.57 20.10
C GLU A 220 -22.85 -5.18 20.80
N GLY A 221 -22.80 -4.03 21.49
CA GLY A 221 -21.69 -3.69 22.41
C GLY A 221 -20.42 -3.05 21.80
N PHE A 222 -20.47 -2.50 20.58
CA PHE A 222 -19.29 -1.97 19.85
C PHE A 222 -18.67 -0.70 20.38
N CYS A 223 -19.37 0.00 21.27
CA CYS A 223 -19.01 1.38 21.58
C CYS A 223 -19.23 1.68 23.07
N THR A 224 -18.31 2.47 23.64
CA THR A 224 -18.31 2.80 25.06
C THR A 224 -19.30 3.92 25.37
N ALA A 225 -20.11 3.73 26.42
CA ALA A 225 -21.08 4.71 26.89
C ALA A 225 -20.46 6.10 27.08
N GLY A 226 -21.09 7.13 26.52
CA GLY A 226 -20.63 8.52 26.64
C GLY A 226 -19.57 8.97 25.64
N SER A 227 -19.13 8.10 24.73
CA SER A 227 -18.29 8.53 23.60
C SER A 227 -19.03 9.51 22.69
N LYS A 228 -18.39 10.65 22.40
CA LYS A 228 -18.87 11.66 21.44
C LYS A 228 -18.30 11.47 20.04
N HIS A 229 -17.39 10.50 19.86
CA HIS A 229 -16.77 10.23 18.58
C HIS A 229 -17.69 9.35 17.72
N PRO A 230 -17.70 9.55 16.38
CA PRO A 230 -18.31 8.61 15.46
C PRO A 230 -17.73 7.22 15.69
N TRP A 231 -18.57 6.20 15.50
CA TRP A 231 -18.12 4.82 15.58
C TRP A 231 -18.46 4.09 14.27
N MET A 232 -17.65 3.07 13.98
CA MET A 232 -17.73 2.28 12.76
C MET A 232 -17.60 0.80 13.13
N THR A 233 -18.46 -0.04 12.57
CA THR A 233 -18.31 -1.51 12.67
C THR A 233 -18.56 -2.15 11.31
N GLY A 234 -17.95 -3.30 11.08
CA GLY A 234 -18.12 -4.09 9.87
C GLY A 234 -18.66 -5.48 10.19
N SER A 235 -19.48 -6.00 9.30
CA SER A 235 -19.99 -7.38 9.35
C SER A 235 -19.69 -8.10 8.05
N HIS A 236 -19.31 -9.37 8.15
CA HIS A 236 -18.98 -10.24 7.02
C HIS A 236 -19.75 -11.55 7.13
N LEU A 237 -20.44 -11.90 6.05
CA LEU A 237 -21.12 -13.18 5.91
C LEU A 237 -20.54 -13.90 4.71
N GLY A 238 -20.34 -15.21 4.85
CA GLY A 238 -19.84 -16.06 3.78
C GLY A 238 -20.14 -17.52 4.06
N SER A 239 -20.77 -18.21 3.12
CA SER A 239 -20.99 -19.66 3.24
C SER A 239 -21.27 -20.33 1.91
N LEU A 240 -21.09 -21.65 1.90
CA LEU A 240 -21.52 -22.51 0.81
C LEU A 240 -23.02 -22.74 0.88
N GLN A 241 -23.72 -22.50 -0.23
CA GLN A 241 -25.16 -22.64 -0.35
C GLN A 241 -25.49 -23.47 -1.59
N HIS A 242 -26.36 -24.47 -1.42
CA HIS A 242 -26.92 -25.19 -2.55
C HIS A 242 -28.14 -24.42 -3.08
N LEU A 243 -27.95 -23.73 -4.21
CA LEU A 243 -28.95 -22.86 -4.82
C LEU A 243 -29.58 -23.55 -6.01
N LYS A 244 -30.89 -23.42 -6.13
CA LYS A 244 -31.67 -23.89 -7.28
C LYS A 244 -31.81 -22.75 -8.29
N GLN A 245 -31.99 -23.12 -9.55
CA GLN A 245 -32.38 -22.17 -10.58
C GLN A 245 -33.58 -21.34 -10.11
N SER A 246 -33.52 -20.04 -10.37
CA SER A 246 -34.50 -19.01 -9.99
C SER A 246 -34.58 -18.69 -8.50
N ASP A 247 -33.71 -19.25 -7.65
CA ASP A 247 -33.54 -18.76 -6.28
C ASP A 247 -33.04 -17.33 -6.30
N TRP A 248 -33.64 -16.49 -5.45
CA TRP A 248 -33.20 -15.13 -5.20
C TRP A 248 -32.41 -15.06 -3.89
N LEU A 249 -31.38 -14.22 -3.88
CA LEU A 249 -30.60 -13.88 -2.70
C LEU A 249 -30.67 -12.38 -2.46
N PHE A 250 -30.94 -12.00 -1.21
CA PHE A 250 -31.03 -10.62 -0.77
C PHE A 250 -30.18 -10.41 0.49
N VAL A 251 -29.65 -9.20 0.63
CA VAL A 251 -28.99 -8.73 1.84
C VAL A 251 -29.85 -7.67 2.50
N ASN A 252 -30.13 -7.84 3.78
CA ASN A 252 -30.83 -6.87 4.58
C ASN A 252 -30.00 -6.48 5.79
N VAL A 253 -30.25 -5.28 6.29
CA VAL A 253 -29.62 -4.76 7.51
C VAL A 253 -30.63 -4.06 8.39
N SER A 254 -30.37 -3.98 9.70
CA SER A 254 -31.28 -3.31 10.64
C SER A 254 -31.34 -1.79 10.43
N HIS A 255 -30.22 -1.15 10.09
CA HIS A 255 -30.12 0.31 9.95
C HIS A 255 -29.52 0.72 8.59
N PRO A 256 -30.29 0.63 7.48
CA PRO A 256 -29.77 0.91 6.13
C PRO A 256 -29.27 2.35 5.95
N HIS A 257 -29.79 3.30 6.72
CA HIS A 257 -29.38 4.70 6.69
C HIS A 257 -28.01 4.97 7.35
N LEU A 258 -27.49 4.00 8.10
CA LEU A 258 -26.17 4.07 8.73
C LEU A 258 -25.10 3.32 7.92
N ILE A 259 -25.45 2.76 6.76
CA ILE A 259 -24.45 2.11 5.90
C ILE A 259 -23.48 3.15 5.36
N SER A 260 -22.18 2.84 5.48
CA SER A 260 -21.08 3.64 4.98
C SER A 260 -21.27 3.94 3.49
N LYS A 261 -21.09 5.20 3.09
CA LYS A 261 -21.19 5.62 1.67
C LYS A 261 -19.93 5.27 0.86
N ASN A 262 -18.94 4.64 1.49
CA ASN A 262 -17.79 4.12 0.77
C ASN A 262 -18.20 2.89 -0.05
N TYR A 263 -18.14 3.03 -1.37
CA TYR A 263 -18.51 2.00 -2.34
C TYR A 263 -17.79 0.66 -2.11
N HIS A 264 -16.51 0.71 -1.69
CA HIS A 264 -15.68 -0.49 -1.51
C HIS A 264 -15.80 -1.12 -0.12
N SER A 265 -16.39 -0.41 0.86
CA SER A 265 -16.61 -0.97 2.21
C SER A 265 -17.77 -1.97 2.26
N ASN A 266 -18.65 -1.94 1.25
CA ASN A 266 -19.87 -2.73 1.20
C ASN A 266 -19.94 -3.47 -0.13
N TYR A 267 -20.14 -4.78 -0.08
CA TYR A 267 -20.25 -5.60 -1.29
C TYR A 267 -21.08 -6.85 -1.05
N PHE A 268 -21.67 -7.37 -2.11
CA PHE A 268 -22.48 -8.59 -2.11
C PHE A 268 -22.19 -9.38 -3.38
N GLY A 269 -21.92 -10.67 -3.25
CA GLY A 269 -21.63 -11.49 -4.42
C GLY A 269 -21.77 -12.98 -4.19
N LEU A 270 -21.54 -13.70 -5.28
CA LEU A 270 -21.55 -15.15 -5.30
C LEU A 270 -20.72 -15.67 -6.47
N PHE A 271 -20.27 -16.92 -6.38
CA PHE A 271 -19.76 -17.67 -7.52
C PHE A 271 -20.06 -19.15 -7.36
N LYS A 272 -20.33 -19.81 -8.49
CA LYS A 272 -20.57 -21.25 -8.55
C LYS A 272 -19.26 -22.00 -8.39
N ILE A 273 -19.27 -23.02 -7.54
CA ILE A 273 -18.17 -23.98 -7.43
C ILE A 273 -18.37 -25.07 -8.49
N ASN A 274 -17.29 -25.34 -9.22
CA ASN A 274 -17.23 -26.30 -10.32
C ASN A 274 -16.59 -27.62 -9.89
#